data_AF-A0A1V1PDW3-F1
#
_entry.id   AF-A0A1V1PDW3-F1
#
_cell.length_a   1.000
_cell.length_b   1.000
_cell.length_c   1.000
_cell.angle_alpha   90.00
_cell.angle_beta   90.00
_cell.angle_gamma   90.00
#
_symmetry.space_group_name_H-M   'P 1'
#
loop_
_entity.id
_entity.type
_entity.pdbx_description
1 polymer ?
#
loop_
_entity_poly.entity_id
_entity_poly.type
_entity_poly.pdbx_seq_one_letter_code
_entity_poly.pdbx_strand_id
1 'polypeptide(L)'
;MTETQIPGLKILEDAFEYWIDSAQRSILFWDVIRKRGNTYLEHLHKGQPPVLIFDYEVLIDGRTLKRPVNYSLSRILPREGQTTDPKKRPIVVIDPRAGHGPGIGGTKEDSEIGLALRDSHPVYLFFSIQIQFPGRRLQMLKMLKFIILKR
;
A
#
# COMPACT_ATOMS: atom_id res chain seq x y z
N MET A 1 36.99 50.78 -6.07
CA MET A 1 35.87 51.44 -6.78
C MET A 1 34.63 50.64 -6.47
N THR A 2 33.89 51.08 -5.47
CA THR A 2 32.66 50.44 -5.00
C THR A 2 31.55 50.79 -5.98
N GLU A 3 31.09 49.80 -6.76
CA GLU A 3 29.88 49.95 -7.58
C GLU A 3 28.73 50.36 -6.67
N THR A 4 28.20 51.55 -6.90
CA THR A 4 26.98 52.02 -6.25
C THR A 4 25.82 51.25 -6.88
N GLN A 5 25.52 50.05 -6.36
CA GLN A 5 24.31 49.32 -6.73
C GLN A 5 23.10 50.16 -6.35
N ILE A 6 22.35 50.66 -7.34
CA ILE A 6 21.13 51.43 -7.10
C ILE A 6 20.12 50.46 -6.45
N PRO A 7 19.72 50.68 -5.19
CA PRO A 7 18.99 49.66 -4.43
C PRO A 7 17.64 49.27 -5.05
N GLY A 8 16.99 50.18 -5.77
CA GLY A 8 15.73 49.90 -6.48
C GLY A 8 15.87 49.00 -7.72
N LEU A 9 17.02 49.04 -8.41
CA LEU A 9 17.26 48.20 -9.59
C LEU A 9 17.51 46.74 -9.17
N LYS A 10 18.28 46.55 -8.09
CA LYS A 10 18.54 45.24 -7.51
C LYS A 10 17.27 44.54 -7.01
N ILE A 11 16.36 45.27 -6.37
CA ILE A 11 15.07 44.73 -5.92
C ILE A 11 14.21 44.25 -7.11
N LEU A 12 14.25 44.95 -8.24
CA LEU A 12 13.51 44.55 -9.44
C LEU A 12 14.11 43.30 -10.10
N GLU A 13 15.44 43.22 -10.15
CA GLU A 13 16.18 42.04 -10.60
C GLU A 13 15.84 40.82 -9.73
N ASP A 14 15.96 40.96 -8.40
CA ASP A 14 15.63 39.90 -7.43
C ASP A 14 14.15 39.47 -7.55
N ALA A 15 13.22 40.41 -7.74
CA ALA A 15 11.81 40.11 -7.91
C ALA A 15 11.53 39.36 -9.22
N PHE A 16 12.24 39.69 -10.30
CA PHE A 16 12.10 39.01 -11.59
C PHE A 16 12.70 37.60 -11.54
N GLU A 17 13.88 37.43 -10.94
CA GLU A 17 14.48 36.11 -10.70
C GLU A 17 13.56 35.23 -9.86
N TYR A 18 12.99 35.77 -8.79
CA TYR A 18 12.02 35.06 -7.95
C TYR A 18 10.75 34.67 -8.73
N TRP A 19 10.25 35.56 -9.59
CA TRP A 19 9.08 35.26 -10.42
C TRP A 19 9.35 34.11 -11.39
N ILE A 20 10.52 34.10 -12.03
CA ILE A 20 10.95 33.00 -12.90
C ILE A 20 11.04 31.68 -12.12
N ASP A 21 11.73 31.66 -10.98
CA ASP A 21 11.84 30.44 -10.14
C ASP A 21 10.45 29.94 -9.70
N SER A 22 9.57 30.85 -9.28
CA SER A 22 8.20 30.52 -8.86
C SER A 22 7.38 29.93 -10.01
N ALA A 23 7.50 30.48 -11.22
CA ALA A 23 6.84 29.95 -12.41
C ALA A 23 7.36 28.55 -12.77
N GLN A 24 8.69 28.36 -12.75
CA GLN A 24 9.32 27.06 -13.01
C GLN A 24 8.88 25.99 -11.99
N ARG A 25 8.91 26.30 -10.69
CA ARG A 25 8.45 25.39 -9.62
C ARG A 25 6.97 25.07 -9.75
N SER A 26 6.16 26.06 -10.13
CA SER A 26 4.73 25.85 -10.38
C SER A 26 4.52 24.85 -11.51
N ILE A 27 5.20 25.01 -12.64
CA ILE A 27 5.11 24.07 -13.78
C ILE A 27 5.50 22.66 -13.35
N LEU A 28 6.62 22.50 -12.64
CA LEU A 28 7.07 21.20 -12.13
C LEU A 28 6.07 20.59 -11.15
N PHE A 29 5.49 21.40 -10.26
CA PHE A 29 4.46 20.96 -9.34
C PHE A 29 3.22 20.44 -10.08
N TRP A 30 2.72 21.19 -11.07
CA TRP A 30 1.59 20.78 -11.90
C TRP A 30 1.88 19.49 -12.66
N ASP A 31 3.11 19.31 -13.18
CA ASP A 31 3.50 18.08 -13.86
C ASP A 31 3.52 16.87 -12.90
N VAL A 32 4.02 17.02 -11.68
CA VAL A 32 4.02 15.96 -10.65
C VAL A 32 2.59 15.57 -10.28
N ILE A 33 1.70 16.55 -10.04
CA ILE A 33 0.29 16.27 -9.71
C ILE A 33 -0.42 15.59 -10.88
N ARG A 34 -0.19 16.03 -12.12
CA ARG A 34 -0.72 15.38 -13.33
C ARG A 34 -0.25 13.92 -13.43
N LYS A 35 1.05 13.66 -13.29
CA LYS A 35 1.62 12.30 -13.33
C LYS A 35 1.00 11.40 -12.25
N ARG A 36 0.90 11.90 -11.00
CA ARG A 36 0.26 11.18 -9.91
C ARG A 36 -1.21 10.88 -10.21
N GLY A 37 -1.94 11.85 -10.76
CA GLY A 37 -3.33 11.68 -11.16
C GLY A 37 -3.50 10.58 -12.20
N ASN A 38 -2.64 10.55 -13.22
CA ASN A 38 -2.66 9.49 -14.23
C ASN A 38 -2.39 8.11 -13.62
N THR A 39 -1.37 7.97 -12.78
CA THR A 39 -1.09 6.72 -12.06
C THR A 39 -2.26 6.29 -11.18
N TYR A 40 -2.94 7.24 -10.52
CA TYR A 40 -4.12 6.95 -9.71
C TYR A 40 -5.28 6.43 -10.56
N LEU A 41 -5.57 7.07 -11.71
CA LEU A 41 -6.62 6.61 -12.62
C LEU A 41 -6.31 5.21 -13.19
N GLU A 42 -5.06 4.93 -13.57
CA GLU A 42 -4.63 3.59 -13.97
C GLU A 42 -4.83 2.56 -12.85
N HIS A 43 -4.50 2.94 -11.61
CA HIS A 43 -4.68 2.08 -10.44
C HIS A 43 -6.17 1.79 -10.16
N LEU A 44 -7.04 2.80 -10.34
CA LEU A 44 -8.50 2.62 -10.26
C LEU A 44 -9.00 1.66 -11.33
N HIS A 45 -8.59 1.83 -12.59
CA HIS A 45 -9.01 0.97 -13.70
C HIS A 45 -8.55 -0.48 -13.53
N LYS A 46 -7.43 -0.73 -12.85
CA LYS A 46 -6.95 -2.08 -12.50
C LYS A 46 -7.74 -2.72 -11.34
N GLY A 47 -8.83 -2.09 -10.88
CA GLY A 47 -9.65 -2.60 -9.79
C GLY A 47 -9.03 -2.39 -8.41
N GLN A 48 -8.12 -1.41 -8.29
CA GLN A 48 -7.42 -1.08 -7.05
C GLN A 48 -6.75 -2.31 -6.42
N PRO A 49 -5.73 -2.91 -7.07
CA PRO A 49 -5.01 -4.02 -6.46
C PRO A 49 -4.35 -3.55 -5.15
N PRO A 50 -4.35 -4.36 -4.08
CA PRO A 50 -3.66 -4.00 -2.85
C PRO A 50 -2.17 -3.76 -3.13
N VAL A 51 -1.57 -2.81 -2.41
CA VAL A 51 -0.16 -2.45 -2.56
C VAL A 51 0.71 -3.51 -1.87
N LEU A 52 0.68 -4.74 -2.37
CA LEU A 52 1.41 -5.89 -1.87
C LEU A 52 2.40 -6.33 -2.96
N ILE A 53 3.68 -6.50 -2.60
CA ILE A 53 4.73 -6.91 -3.56
C ILE A 53 4.80 -8.44 -3.77
N PHE A 54 3.90 -9.17 -3.12
CA PHE A 54 3.83 -10.63 -3.12
C PHE A 54 2.55 -11.08 -3.81
N ASP A 55 2.65 -12.14 -4.60
CA ASP A 55 1.49 -12.78 -5.18
C ASP A 55 0.64 -13.44 -4.10
N TYR A 56 -0.67 -13.41 -4.28
CA TYR A 56 -1.59 -13.92 -3.28
C TYR A 56 -2.83 -14.52 -3.93
N GLU A 57 -3.40 -15.50 -3.24
CA GLU A 57 -4.67 -16.14 -3.58
C GLU A 57 -5.70 -15.75 -2.52
N VAL A 58 -6.86 -15.24 -2.95
CA VAL A 58 -7.96 -14.94 -2.03
C VAL A 58 -8.66 -16.25 -1.65
N LEU A 59 -8.57 -16.64 -0.38
CA LEU A 59 -9.21 -17.84 0.14
C LEU A 59 -10.66 -17.58 0.55
N ILE A 60 -10.90 -16.43 1.19
CA ILE A 60 -12.23 -16.02 1.63
C ILE A 60 -12.39 -14.53 1.37
N ASP A 61 -13.37 -14.18 0.53
CA ASP A 61 -13.81 -12.79 0.37
C ASP A 61 -14.79 -12.42 1.50
N GLY A 62 -14.43 -11.43 2.31
CA GLY A 62 -15.27 -10.97 3.43
C GLY A 62 -16.63 -10.44 3.00
N ARG A 63 -16.77 -9.98 1.75
CA ARG A 63 -18.01 -9.41 1.20
C ARG A 63 -19.07 -10.46 0.91
N THR A 64 -18.66 -11.69 0.60
CA THR A 64 -19.58 -12.77 0.19
C THR A 64 -20.13 -13.55 1.38
N LEU A 65 -19.65 -13.27 2.59
CA LEU A 65 -20.13 -13.91 3.81
C LEU A 65 -21.55 -13.48 4.17
N LYS A 66 -22.33 -14.38 4.80
CA LYS A 66 -23.70 -14.12 5.27
C LYS A 66 -23.85 -12.84 6.09
N ARG A 67 -22.78 -12.40 6.77
CA ARG A 67 -22.69 -11.01 7.27
C ARG A 67 -21.35 -10.47 6.78
N PRO A 68 -21.35 -9.52 5.83
CA PRO A 68 -20.12 -8.98 5.26
C PRO A 68 -19.17 -8.41 6.32
N VAL A 69 -17.87 -8.51 6.06
CA VAL A 69 -16.81 -7.88 6.86
C VAL A 69 -15.85 -7.13 5.96
N ASN A 70 -15.13 -6.17 6.55
CA ASN A 70 -14.19 -5.31 5.84
C ASN A 70 -12.84 -5.99 5.58
N TYR A 71 -12.76 -7.32 5.68
CA TYR A 71 -11.51 -8.06 5.55
C TYR A 71 -11.68 -9.28 4.67
N SER A 72 -10.70 -9.51 3.80
CA SER A 72 -10.58 -10.75 3.05
C SER A 72 -9.35 -11.50 3.52
N LEU A 73 -9.45 -12.82 3.54
CA LEU A 73 -8.35 -13.72 3.90
C LEU A 73 -7.67 -14.17 2.62
N SER A 74 -6.39 -13.85 2.49
CA SER A 74 -5.53 -14.31 1.41
C SER A 74 -4.43 -15.22 1.92
N ARG A 75 -4.03 -16.17 1.08
CA ARG A 75 -2.77 -16.89 1.22
C ARG A 75 -1.71 -16.20 0.37
N ILE A 76 -0.55 -15.93 0.95
CA ILE A 76 0.59 -15.42 0.18
C ILE A 76 1.28 -16.59 -0.50
N LEU A 77 1.55 -16.45 -1.80
CA LEU A 77 2.26 -17.44 -2.59
C LEU A 77 3.77 -17.26 -2.42
N PRO A 78 4.54 -18.34 -2.24
CA PRO A 78 5.99 -18.26 -2.28
C PRO A 78 6.43 -17.84 -3.69
N ARG A 79 7.51 -17.07 -3.77
CA ARG A 79 8.14 -16.72 -5.05
C ARG A 79 8.84 -17.93 -5.67
N GLU A 80 9.20 -17.82 -6.95
CA GLU A 80 9.99 -18.84 -7.63
C GLU A 80 11.25 -19.23 -6.82
N GLY A 81 11.44 -20.53 -6.65
CA GLY A 81 12.54 -21.09 -5.84
C GLY A 81 12.29 -21.13 -4.34
N GLN A 82 11.20 -20.56 -3.82
CA GLN A 82 10.78 -20.71 -2.42
C GLN A 82 9.66 -21.75 -2.29
N THR A 83 9.60 -22.44 -1.16
CA THR A 83 8.52 -23.37 -0.83
C THR A 83 7.96 -23.06 0.56
N THR A 84 6.66 -23.30 0.74
CA THR A 84 6.01 -23.21 2.06
C THR A 84 5.72 -24.62 2.56
N ASP A 85 6.11 -24.93 3.80
CA ASP A 85 5.79 -26.20 4.46
C ASP A 85 4.45 -26.09 5.22
N PRO A 86 3.40 -26.82 4.81
CA PRO A 86 2.10 -26.78 5.51
C PRO A 86 2.16 -27.22 6.98
N LYS A 87 3.17 -28.01 7.37
CA LYS A 87 3.33 -28.51 8.74
C LYS A 87 3.91 -27.44 9.68
N LYS A 88 4.60 -26.43 9.15
CA LYS A 88 5.13 -25.32 9.95
C LYS A 88 4.01 -24.45 10.54
N ARG A 89 4.37 -23.65 11.55
CA ARG A 89 3.44 -22.70 12.18
C ARG A 89 2.98 -21.66 11.15
N PRO A 90 1.68 -21.50 10.86
CA PRO A 90 1.23 -20.46 9.97
C PRO A 90 1.45 -19.09 10.59
N ILE A 91 1.96 -18.17 9.79
CA ILE A 91 2.10 -16.77 10.16
C ILE A 91 0.90 -16.03 9.59
N VAL A 92 0.17 -15.32 10.46
CA VAL A 92 -1.00 -14.54 10.08
C VAL A 92 -0.66 -13.08 10.29
N VAL A 93 -0.58 -12.33 9.19
CA VAL A 93 -0.39 -10.89 9.20
C VAL A 93 -1.77 -10.25 9.07
N ILE A 94 -2.06 -9.28 9.93
CA ILE A 94 -3.33 -8.53 9.90
C ILE A 94 -2.97 -7.10 9.61
N ASP A 95 -3.48 -6.57 8.50
CA ASP A 95 -3.30 -5.16 8.18
C ASP A 95 -4.03 -4.28 9.22
N PRO A 96 -3.30 -3.51 10.05
CA PRO A 96 -3.91 -2.74 11.12
C PRO A 96 -4.65 -1.50 10.62
N ARG A 97 -4.42 -1.07 9.37
CA ARG A 97 -5.05 0.14 8.81
C ARG A 97 -6.21 -0.22 7.91
N ALA A 98 -7.32 0.49 8.09
CA ALA A 98 -8.38 0.53 7.09
C ALA A 98 -7.86 1.32 5.87
N GLY A 99 -7.36 0.63 4.84
CA GLY A 99 -6.78 1.28 3.67
C GLY A 99 -6.12 0.35 2.66
N HIS A 100 -5.52 0.96 1.64
CA HIS A 100 -4.86 0.28 0.53
C HIS A 100 -3.38 0.03 0.83
N GLY A 101 -3.09 -1.06 1.53
CA GLY A 101 -1.73 -1.60 1.61
C GLY A 101 -1.42 -2.24 2.96
N PRO A 102 -0.71 -3.38 2.97
CA PRO A 102 -0.43 -4.26 4.12
C PRO A 102 0.46 -3.63 5.22
N GLY A 103 0.64 -2.31 5.19
CA GLY A 103 1.62 -1.60 6.00
C GLY A 103 3.05 -2.08 5.74
N ILE A 104 3.89 -1.97 6.77
CA ILE A 104 5.27 -2.47 6.75
C ILE A 104 5.37 -3.98 6.54
N GLY A 105 4.28 -4.72 6.77
CA GLY A 105 4.25 -6.18 6.72
C GLY A 105 4.35 -6.78 5.33
N GLY A 106 4.10 -6.02 4.25
CA GLY A 106 4.09 -6.55 2.88
C GLY A 106 4.54 -5.60 1.78
N THR A 107 5.12 -4.45 2.12
CA THR A 107 5.54 -3.43 1.14
C THR A 107 6.99 -3.64 0.66
N LYS A 108 7.78 -4.48 1.35
CA LYS A 108 9.20 -4.76 1.05
C LYS A 108 9.53 -6.24 1.18
N GLU A 109 10.65 -6.67 0.60
CA GLU A 109 11.09 -8.07 0.67
C GLU A 109 11.57 -8.49 2.06
N ASP A 110 12.09 -7.54 2.84
CA ASP A 110 12.50 -7.69 4.24
C ASP A 110 11.35 -7.44 5.22
N SER A 111 10.10 -7.45 4.74
CA SER A 111 8.90 -7.36 5.57
C SER A 111 8.62 -8.64 6.35
N GLU A 112 7.72 -8.57 7.32
CA GLU A 112 7.26 -9.73 8.10
C GLU A 112 6.79 -10.89 7.21
N ILE A 113 6.08 -10.60 6.11
CA ILE A 113 5.66 -11.61 5.12
C ILE A 113 6.88 -12.20 4.42
N GLY A 114 7.82 -11.37 3.98
CA GLY A 114 9.01 -11.83 3.26
C GLY A 114 9.93 -12.70 4.12
N LEU A 115 10.15 -12.33 5.38
CA LEU A 115 10.92 -13.13 6.33
C LEU A 115 10.23 -14.48 6.62
N ALA A 116 8.92 -14.47 6.84
CA ALA A 116 8.18 -15.70 7.10
C ALA A 116 8.21 -16.68 5.90
N LEU A 117 8.14 -16.16 4.66
CA LEU A 117 8.27 -16.98 3.45
C LEU A 117 9.69 -17.56 3.28
N ARG A 118 10.74 -16.78 3.59
CA ARG A 118 12.14 -17.25 3.57
C ARG A 118 12.36 -18.42 4.53
N ASP A 119 11.70 -18.38 5.69
CA ASP A 119 11.73 -19.46 6.68
C ASP A 119 10.74 -20.60 6.36
N SER A 120 10.16 -20.61 5.15
CA SER A 120 9.22 -21.62 4.65
C SER A 120 7.92 -21.73 5.44
N HIS A 121 7.51 -20.70 6.18
CA HIS A 121 6.23 -20.70 6.87
C HIS A 121 5.09 -20.42 5.89
N PRO A 122 3.91 -21.08 6.05
CA PRO A 122 2.73 -20.68 5.32
C PRO A 122 2.23 -19.33 5.84
N VAL A 123 2.12 -18.34 4.96
CA VAL A 123 1.75 -16.98 5.33
C VAL A 123 0.33 -16.65 4.84
N TYR A 124 -0.46 -16.10 5.75
CA TYR A 124 -1.81 -15.62 5.49
C TYR A 124 -1.91 -14.14 5.81
N LEU A 125 -2.63 -13.40 4.96
CA LEU A 125 -2.83 -11.98 5.12
C LEU A 125 -4.33 -11.67 5.21
N PHE A 126 -4.72 -10.97 6.26
CA PHE A 126 -6.00 -10.26 6.30
C PHE A 126 -5.80 -8.85 5.75
N PHE A 127 -6.33 -8.59 4.57
CA PHE A 127 -6.27 -7.25 3.96
C PHE A 127 -7.62 -6.54 4.07
N SER A 128 -7.60 -5.25 4.38
CA SER A 128 -8.80 -4.44 4.53
C SER A 128 -9.41 -4.12 3.16
N ILE A 129 -10.73 -4.18 3.08
CA ILE A 129 -11.52 -3.77 1.93
C ILE A 129 -11.95 -2.31 2.18
N GLN A 130 -11.93 -1.48 1.13
CA GLN A 130 -12.26 -0.04 1.21
C GLN A 130 -13.70 0.22 1.68
N ILE A 131 -14.63 -0.70 1.38
CA ILE A 131 -16.04 -0.57 1.75
C ILE A 131 -16.19 -0.85 3.25
N GLN A 132 -16.62 0.16 4.00
CA GLN A 132 -16.86 0.05 5.43
C GLN A 132 -18.27 -0.49 5.68
N PHE A 133 -18.36 -1.73 6.16
CA PHE A 133 -19.56 -2.31 6.72
C PHE A 133 -19.61 -2.00 8.24
N PRO A 134 -20.70 -1.43 8.77
CA PRO A 134 -20.80 -1.12 10.19
C PRO A 134 -20.89 -2.40 11.03
N GLY A 135 -19.95 -2.54 11.96
CA GLY A 135 -20.02 -3.46 13.09
C GLY A 135 -19.98 -4.95 12.75
N ARG A 136 -18.87 -5.62 13.10
CA ARG A 136 -18.83 -6.80 14.01
C ARG A 136 -17.52 -7.63 13.86
N ARG A 137 -16.85 -7.87 15.00
CA ARG A 137 -15.60 -8.66 15.14
C ARG A 137 -15.76 -10.19 14.99
N LEU A 138 -16.99 -10.70 15.09
CA LEU A 138 -17.26 -12.15 15.25
C LEU A 138 -17.03 -12.99 13.97
N GLN A 139 -17.20 -12.40 12.80
CA GLN A 139 -17.02 -13.07 11.50
C GLN A 139 -15.54 -13.27 11.16
N MET A 140 -14.68 -12.32 11.55
CA MET A 140 -13.22 -12.44 11.43
C MET A 140 -12.68 -13.69 12.15
N LEU A 141 -13.25 -14.03 13.32
CA LEU A 141 -12.90 -15.25 14.05
C LEU A 141 -13.23 -16.53 13.27
N LYS A 142 -14.28 -16.54 12.45
CA LYS A 142 -14.62 -17.70 11.60
C LYS A 142 -13.60 -17.89 10.47
N MET A 143 -13.10 -16.79 9.91
CA MET A 143 -12.02 -16.83 8.91
C MET A 143 -10.71 -17.31 9.56
N LEU A 144 -10.42 -16.91 10.80
CA LEU A 144 -9.26 -17.41 11.53
C LEU A 144 -9.36 -18.92 11.81
N LYS A 145 -10.57 -19.41 12.16
CA LYS A 145 -10.82 -20.84 12.34
C LYS A 145 -10.54 -21.64 11.07
N PHE A 146 -10.77 -21.09 9.88
CA PHE A 146 -10.44 -21.76 8.61
C PHE A 146 -8.95 -22.12 8.51
N ILE A 147 -8.06 -21.23 8.95
CA ILE A 147 -6.60 -21.46 8.95
C ILE A 147 -6.23 -22.60 9.93
N ILE A 148 -6.89 -22.63 11.09
CA ILE A 148 -6.65 -23.64 12.13
C ILE A 148 -7.20 -25.01 11.72
N LEU A 149 -8.36 -25.05 11.06
CA LEU A 149 -9.08 -26.28 10.66
C LEU A 149 -8.53 -26.95 9.40
N LYS A 150 -7.73 -26.24 8.58
CA LYS A 150 -7.07 -26.81 7.37
C LYS A 150 -5.70 -27.44 7.65
N ARG A 151 -5.34 -27.66 8.92
CA ARG A 151 -4.14 -28.39 9.35
C ARG A 151 -4.37 -29.89 9.41
#